data_AF-S7QM30-F1
#
_entry.id   AF-S7QM30-F1
#
_cell.length_a   1.000
_cell.length_b   1.000
_cell.length_c   1.000
_cell.angle_alpha   90.00
_cell.angle_beta   90.00
_cell.angle_gamma   90.00
#
_symmetry.space_group_name_H-M   'P 1'
#
loop_
_entity.id
_entity.type
_entity.pdbx_description
1 polymer ?
#
loop_
_entity_poly.entity_id
_entity_poly.type
_entity_poly.pdbx_seq_one_letter_code
_entity_poly.pdbx_strand_id
1 'polypeptide(L)'
;MPPPKQVRQPPAAPPPSESIELPDIDSEYSDSDDENRKRTFDPPNWAQSPNLRQALEQQSTVNPDHIFGAVRPLHMEEIFRTRQSRFRARTSSANWTGADRLTVEEQLDYARRMGYDQ
;
A
#
# COMPACT_ATOMS: atom_id res chain seq x y z
N MET A 1 29.69 -48.12 20.23
CA MET A 1 29.37 -46.79 20.77
C MET A 1 28.57 -46.03 19.72
N PRO A 2 27.32 -45.63 19.97
CA PRO A 2 26.57 -44.76 19.06
C PRO A 2 27.01 -43.29 19.22
N PRO A 3 26.99 -42.47 18.15
CA PRO A 3 27.39 -41.06 18.20
C PRO A 3 26.33 -40.20 18.93
N PRO A 4 26.73 -39.08 19.56
CA PRO A 4 25.81 -38.21 20.29
C PRO A 4 24.84 -37.49 19.33
N LYS A 5 23.56 -37.50 19.69
CA LYS A 5 22.49 -36.80 18.97
C LYS A 5 22.69 -35.29 19.10
N GLN A 6 22.82 -34.58 17.97
CA GLN A 6 22.80 -33.12 17.94
C GLN A 6 21.44 -32.61 18.42
N VAL A 7 21.46 -31.81 19.49
CA VAL A 7 20.29 -31.11 20.00
C VAL A 7 20.03 -29.92 19.07
N ARG A 8 18.98 -29.98 18.25
CA ARG A 8 18.53 -28.81 17.46
C ARG A 8 18.02 -27.74 18.44
N GLN A 9 18.67 -26.59 18.47
CA GLN A 9 18.13 -25.43 19.18
C GLN A 9 16.82 -24.97 18.51
N PRO A 10 15.80 -24.55 19.28
CA PRO A 10 14.61 -23.93 18.72
C PRO A 10 14.95 -22.58 18.07
N PRO A 11 14.24 -22.15 17.01
CA PRO A 11 14.48 -20.86 16.37
C PRO A 11 14.22 -19.73 17.38
N ALA A 12 15.16 -18.79 17.47
CA ALA A 12 15.08 -17.63 18.35
C ALA A 12 13.82 -16.79 18.02
N ALA A 13 13.15 -16.31 19.07
CA ALA A 13 12.01 -15.40 18.94
C ALA A 13 12.44 -14.09 18.24
N PRO A 14 11.59 -13.47 17.41
CA PRO A 14 11.93 -12.23 16.74
C PRO A 14 12.14 -11.09 17.77
N PRO A 15 13.08 -10.16 17.52
CA PRO A 15 13.37 -9.07 18.43
C PRO A 15 12.16 -8.12 18.63
N PRO A 16 12.09 -7.41 19.77
CA PRO A 16 11.03 -6.44 20.05
C PRO A 16 11.03 -5.34 18.99
N SER A 17 9.83 -4.92 18.54
CA SER A 17 9.66 -3.97 17.43
C SER A 17 10.33 -2.62 17.65
N GLU A 18 10.52 -2.21 18.91
CA GLU A 18 11.20 -0.95 19.28
C GLU A 18 12.71 -1.02 19.06
N SER A 19 13.29 -2.22 18.90
CA SER A 19 14.70 -2.44 18.57
C SER A 19 14.90 -2.79 17.09
N ILE A 20 13.88 -2.61 16.25
CA ILE A 20 14.05 -2.69 14.81
C ILE A 20 14.54 -1.32 14.36
N GLU A 21 15.86 -1.20 14.31
CA GLU A 21 16.50 -0.20 13.47
C GLU A 21 16.10 -0.55 12.03
N LEU A 22 15.12 0.20 11.52
CA LEU A 22 14.93 0.25 10.07
C LEU A 22 16.27 0.74 9.50
N PRO A 23 16.82 0.08 8.47
CA PRO A 23 17.94 0.67 7.76
C PRO A 23 17.54 2.09 7.36
N ASP A 24 18.49 3.02 7.44
CA ASP A 24 18.32 4.33 6.83
C ASP A 24 17.77 4.09 5.42
N ILE A 25 16.69 4.78 5.08
CA ILE A 25 16.12 4.69 3.74
C ILE A 25 17.28 4.99 2.80
N ASP A 26 17.60 4.05 1.91
CA ASP A 26 18.59 4.26 0.86
C ASP A 26 18.09 5.44 0.00
N SER A 27 18.45 6.65 0.42
CA SER A 27 18.05 7.91 -0.20
C SER A 27 18.76 8.11 -1.55
N GLU A 28 19.51 7.11 -2.01
CA GLU A 28 20.06 7.02 -3.37
C GLU A 28 18.96 6.93 -4.44
N TYR A 29 17.72 6.59 -4.09
CA TYR A 29 16.57 6.74 -5.00
C TYR A 29 16.06 8.18 -5.12
N SER A 30 16.67 9.13 -4.40
CA SER A 30 16.60 10.56 -4.68
C SER A 30 17.87 11.06 -5.38
N ASP A 31 18.59 10.19 -6.09
CA ASP A 31 19.59 10.64 -7.04
C ASP A 31 18.88 11.09 -8.32
N SER A 32 19.08 12.37 -8.67
CA SER A 32 18.58 12.98 -9.91
C SER A 32 19.09 12.28 -11.18
N ASP A 33 20.00 11.31 -11.06
CA ASP A 33 20.49 10.50 -12.17
C ASP A 33 19.45 9.52 -12.74
N ASP A 34 18.33 9.23 -12.03
CA ASP A 34 17.23 8.44 -12.61
C ASP A 34 16.49 9.15 -13.75
N GLU A 35 16.62 10.49 -13.87
CA GLU A 35 16.12 11.23 -15.04
C GLU A 35 16.89 10.88 -16.32
N ASN A 36 18.11 10.34 -16.21
CA ASN A 36 18.96 9.97 -17.34
C ASN A 36 18.91 8.46 -17.67
N ARG A 37 18.15 7.65 -16.92
CA ARG A 37 17.91 6.26 -17.34
C ARG A 37 17.13 6.28 -18.65
N LYS A 38 17.64 5.55 -19.66
CA LYS A 38 16.92 5.35 -20.92
C LYS A 38 15.54 4.81 -20.59
N ARG A 39 14.50 5.61 -20.85
CA ARG A 39 13.10 5.17 -20.77
C ARG A 39 12.96 3.92 -21.63
N THR A 40 12.87 2.76 -20.98
CA THR A 40 12.65 1.45 -21.62
C THR A 40 11.18 1.23 -21.94
N PHE A 41 10.30 2.10 -21.46
CA PHE A 41 8.88 2.08 -21.72
C PHE A 41 8.48 3.29 -22.54
N ASP A 42 8.07 3.06 -23.79
CA ASP A 42 7.40 4.05 -24.60
C ASP A 42 5.92 4.12 -24.18
N PRO A 43 5.46 5.22 -23.56
CA PRO A 43 4.09 5.31 -23.12
C PRO A 43 3.15 5.27 -24.33
N PRO A 44 2.04 4.54 -24.26
CA PRO A 44 1.06 4.49 -25.35
C PRO A 44 0.44 5.86 -25.59
N ASN A 45 -0.12 6.09 -26.78
CA ASN A 45 -0.67 7.39 -27.19
C ASN A 45 -1.75 7.97 -26.24
N TRP A 46 -2.48 7.13 -25.50
CA TRP A 46 -3.46 7.59 -24.51
C TRP A 46 -2.81 8.14 -23.23
N ALA A 47 -1.59 7.71 -22.93
CA ALA A 47 -0.78 8.16 -21.80
C ALA A 47 0.15 9.33 -22.16
N GLN A 48 -0.01 9.92 -23.35
CA GLN A 48 0.77 11.06 -23.84
C GLN A 48 -0.13 12.29 -24.06
N SER A 49 0.43 13.49 -23.89
CA SER A 49 -0.25 14.74 -24.27
C SER A 49 -0.40 14.80 -25.79
N PRO A 50 -1.54 15.24 -26.37
CA PRO A 50 -2.70 15.89 -25.72
C PRO A 50 -3.78 14.93 -25.20
N ASN A 51 -3.78 13.66 -25.63
CA ASN A 51 -4.85 12.71 -25.32
C ASN A 51 -5.01 12.48 -23.82
N LEU A 52 -3.90 12.38 -23.08
CA LEU A 52 -3.91 12.23 -21.62
C LEU A 52 -4.62 13.40 -20.94
N ARG A 53 -4.38 14.64 -21.37
CA ARG A 53 -5.04 15.82 -20.79
C ARG A 53 -6.54 15.78 -21.01
N GLN A 54 -6.96 15.46 -22.23
CA GLN A 54 -8.38 15.34 -22.56
C GLN A 54 -9.05 14.23 -21.74
N ALA A 55 -8.38 13.09 -21.56
CA ALA A 55 -8.89 11.98 -20.74
C ALA A 55 -9.01 12.39 -19.25
N LEU A 56 -8.01 13.09 -18.70
CA LEU A 56 -8.05 13.57 -17.32
C LEU A 56 -9.15 14.61 -17.09
N GLU A 57 -9.37 15.52 -18.03
CA GLU A 57 -10.48 16.49 -17.98
C GLU A 57 -11.84 15.77 -17.94
N GLN A 58 -12.03 14.75 -18.78
CA GLN A 58 -13.25 13.93 -18.78
C GLN A 58 -13.41 13.09 -17.50
N GLN A 59 -12.32 12.56 -16.94
CA GLN A 59 -12.35 11.75 -15.73
C GLN A 59 -12.55 12.57 -14.44
N SER A 60 -12.28 13.88 -14.48
CA SER A 60 -12.27 14.75 -13.29
C SER A 60 -13.61 14.79 -12.54
N THR A 61 -14.73 14.63 -13.25
CA THR A 61 -16.09 14.69 -12.68
C THR A 61 -16.69 13.31 -12.40
N VAL A 62 -15.95 12.24 -12.66
CA VAL A 62 -16.46 10.87 -12.53
C VAL A 62 -16.25 10.39 -11.10
N ASN A 63 -17.32 9.97 -10.43
CA ASN A 63 -17.23 9.44 -9.07
C ASN A 63 -16.57 8.04 -9.08
N PRO A 64 -15.38 7.86 -8.46
CA PRO A 64 -14.70 6.57 -8.43
C PRO A 64 -15.46 5.51 -7.63
N ASP A 65 -16.28 5.89 -6.66
CA ASP A 65 -17.05 4.94 -5.82
C ASP A 65 -18.10 4.18 -6.65
N HIS A 66 -18.64 4.78 -7.72
CA HIS A 66 -19.58 4.10 -8.62
C HIS A 66 -18.91 3.05 -9.51
N ILE A 67 -17.61 3.22 -9.78
CA ILE A 67 -16.85 2.34 -10.68
C ILE A 67 -16.19 1.20 -9.88
N PHE A 68 -15.52 1.54 -8.79
CA PHE A 68 -14.70 0.60 -8.02
C PHE A 68 -15.41 0.09 -6.75
N GLY A 69 -16.42 0.82 -6.27
CA GLY A 69 -17.06 0.54 -4.99
C GLY A 69 -16.18 0.90 -3.79
N ALA A 70 -16.73 0.68 -2.60
CA ALA A 70 -16.01 0.91 -1.35
C ALA A 70 -14.79 -0.01 -1.21
N VAL A 71 -13.66 0.56 -0.78
CA VAL A 71 -12.44 -0.19 -0.50
C VAL A 71 -12.71 -1.17 0.64
N ARG A 72 -12.64 -2.47 0.32
CA ARG A 72 -12.88 -3.53 1.31
C ARG A 72 -11.68 -3.68 2.25
N PRO A 73 -11.91 -4.13 3.50
CA PRO A 73 -10.83 -4.51 4.40
C PRO A 73 -9.91 -5.54 3.74
N LEU A 74 -8.60 -5.35 3.92
CA LEU A 74 -7.59 -6.25 3.38
C LEU A 74 -7.44 -7.47 4.28
N HIS A 75 -7.71 -8.67 3.74
CA HIS A 75 -7.46 -9.94 4.41
C HIS A 75 -6.13 -10.52 3.93
N MET A 76 -5.10 -10.44 4.75
CA MET A 76 -3.74 -10.85 4.39
C MET A 76 -3.65 -12.36 4.11
N GLU A 77 -4.51 -13.15 4.75
CA GLU A 77 -4.63 -14.59 4.57
C GLU A 77 -5.07 -14.99 3.15
N GLU A 78 -5.85 -14.14 2.48
CA GLU A 78 -6.34 -14.39 1.12
C GLU A 78 -5.26 -14.09 0.06
N ILE A 79 -4.44 -13.07 0.31
CA ILE A 79 -3.39 -12.61 -0.61
C ILE A 79 -2.19 -13.55 -0.55
N PHE A 80 -1.68 -13.76 0.66
CA PHE A 80 -0.55 -14.63 0.90
C PHE A 80 -1.13 -15.98 1.31
N ARG A 81 -1.45 -16.84 0.33
CA ARG A 81 -1.95 -18.22 0.48
C ARG A 81 -1.00 -19.11 1.30
N THR A 82 -0.73 -18.74 2.53
CA THR A 82 0.29 -19.28 3.41
C THR A 82 -0.37 -19.59 4.74
N ARG A 83 -0.19 -20.82 5.22
CA ARG A 83 -0.77 -21.30 6.49
C ARG A 83 0.04 -20.90 7.72
N GLN A 84 0.86 -19.85 7.63
CA GLN A 84 1.82 -19.51 8.68
C GLN A 84 1.55 -18.08 9.13
N SER A 85 0.79 -18.00 10.22
CA SER A 85 0.61 -16.88 11.13
C SER A 85 1.97 -16.27 11.56
N ARG A 86 2.60 -15.52 10.66
CA ARG A 86 3.70 -14.59 10.95
C ARG A 86 3.31 -13.14 10.65
N PHE A 87 2.02 -12.87 10.45
CA PHE A 87 1.53 -11.51 10.51
C PHE A 87 1.70 -11.04 11.94
N ARG A 88 2.60 -10.07 12.12
CA ARG A 88 2.84 -9.45 13.42
C ARG A 88 1.52 -8.84 13.89
N ALA A 89 1.25 -8.91 15.19
CA ALA A 89 0.07 -8.29 15.77
C ALA A 89 0.01 -6.81 15.37
N ARG A 90 -1.19 -6.33 15.02
CA ARG A 90 -1.43 -4.95 14.59
C ARG A 90 -0.87 -3.99 15.66
N THR A 91 0.08 -3.15 15.27
CA THR A 91 0.58 -2.05 16.10
C THR A 91 -0.35 -0.84 15.99
N SER A 92 -0.19 0.16 16.85
CA SER A 92 -1.05 1.36 16.92
C SER A 92 -1.22 2.09 15.57
N SER A 93 -0.20 2.08 14.70
CA SER A 93 -0.26 2.64 13.34
C SER A 93 -1.22 1.93 12.38
N ALA A 94 -1.65 0.72 12.71
CA ALA A 94 -2.61 -0.08 11.94
C ALA A 94 -3.99 -0.11 12.61
N ASN A 95 -4.22 0.68 13.67
CA ASN A 95 -5.49 0.73 14.38
C ASN A 95 -6.29 2.02 14.11
N TRP A 96 -6.88 2.09 12.91
CA TRP A 96 -7.83 3.14 12.53
C TRP A 96 -9.28 2.83 12.95
N THR A 97 -9.50 1.93 13.93
CA THR A 97 -10.85 1.41 14.26
C THR A 97 -11.64 2.23 15.29
N GLY A 98 -11.19 3.45 15.59
CA GLY A 98 -11.79 4.36 16.60
C GLY A 98 -12.29 5.68 16.02
N ALA A 99 -11.83 6.80 16.60
CA ALA A 99 -12.20 8.16 16.21
C ALA A 99 -11.70 8.56 14.81
N ASP A 100 -10.67 7.88 14.28
CA ASP A 100 -10.11 8.16 12.95
C ASP A 100 -10.84 7.43 11.81
N ARG A 101 -12.07 6.93 12.06
CA ARG A 101 -12.89 6.36 10.99
C ARG A 101 -13.56 7.48 10.22
N LEU A 102 -13.53 7.38 8.90
CA LEU A 102 -14.26 8.28 8.02
C LEU A 102 -15.75 8.28 8.39
N THR A 103 -16.26 9.45 8.73
CA THR A 103 -17.67 9.65 9.05
C THR A 103 -18.50 9.83 7.77
N VAL A 104 -19.81 9.60 7.89
CA VAL A 104 -20.74 9.82 6.78
C VAL A 104 -20.75 11.29 6.36
N GLU A 105 -20.59 12.21 7.31
CA GLU A 105 -20.54 13.66 7.06
C GLU A 105 -19.31 14.01 6.21
N GLU A 106 -18.13 13.50 6.54
CA GLU A 106 -16.90 13.70 5.76
C GLU A 106 -17.02 13.13 4.35
N GLN A 107 -17.66 11.97 4.19
CA GLN A 107 -17.88 11.37 2.88
C GLN A 107 -18.80 12.24 2.01
N LEU A 108 -19.87 12.79 2.59
CA LEU A 108 -20.80 13.67 1.89
C LEU A 108 -20.16 15.02 1.53
N ASP A 109 -19.40 15.61 2.45
CA ASP A 109 -18.69 16.86 2.17
C ASP A 109 -17.61 16.68 1.10
N TYR A 110 -16.93 15.52 1.09
CA TYR A 110 -16.02 15.13 0.01
C TYR A 110 -16.75 15.01 -1.33
N ALA A 111 -17.86 14.26 -1.38
CA ALA A 111 -18.64 14.07 -2.60
C ALA A 111 -19.14 15.42 -3.16
N ARG A 112 -19.65 16.30 -2.29
CA ARG A 112 -20.07 17.66 -2.66
C ARG A 112 -18.91 18.49 -3.21
N ARG A 113 -17.76 18.47 -2.54
CA ARG A 113 -16.55 19.22 -2.97
C ARG A 113 -16.08 18.76 -4.35
N MET A 114 -16.16 17.46 -4.61
CA MET A 114 -15.72 16.86 -5.87
C MET A 114 -16.78 16.92 -6.97
N GLY A 115 -18.01 17.35 -6.67
CA GLY A 115 -19.11 17.41 -7.63
C GLY A 115 -19.67 16.04 -8.00
N TYR A 116 -19.53 15.06 -7.10
CA TYR A 116 -19.97 13.68 -7.30
C TYR A 116 -21.46 13.44 -6.97
N ASP A 117 -22.15 14.43 -6.39
CA ASP A 117 -23.55 14.39 -5.96
C ASP A 117 -24.57 14.78 -7.07
N GLN A 118 -24.27 14.53 -8.35
CA GLN A 118 -25.09 14.99 -9.49
C GLN A 118 -26.07 13.94 -10.04
#